data_AF-A0A0S8HPY1-F1
#
_entry.id   AF-A0A0S8HPY1-F1
#
_cell.length_a   1.000
_cell.length_b   1.000
_cell.length_c   1.000
_cell.angle_alpha   90.00
_cell.angle_beta   90.00
_cell.angle_gamma   90.00
#
_symmetry.space_group_name_H-M   'P 1'
#
loop_
_entity.id
_entity.type
_entity.pdbx_description
1 polymer ?
#
loop_
_entity_poly.entity_id
_entity_poly.type
_entity_poly.pdbx_seq_one_letter_code
_entity_poly.pdbx_strand_id
1 'polypeptide(L)'
;MIYKFRLLSNEVEDFIRDFEVHSDQTFYDLHLAIQKNLHWDHSQIASFFFCNDNWEKELEITLFDLSDEPANQTLVMDGTKFSDHIKELKQKLLYVFDVFNERAFFIEVVEIRQGSPDKTYPSFTNSLGSPPVQIYMDHIFSVGDTSQEMGDLGFEISGDDSFIDNPGFDDIIFDDIEPDEE
;
A
#
# COMPACT_ATOMS: atom_id res chain seq x y z
N MET A 1 -4.43 12.47 20.29
CA MET A 1 -3.08 11.98 20.67
C MET A 1 -2.33 11.65 19.40
N ILE A 2 -0.99 11.65 19.42
CA ILE A 2 -0.15 11.21 18.29
C ILE A 2 0.61 9.96 18.71
N TYR A 3 0.58 8.97 17.83
CA TYR A 3 1.35 7.75 17.95
C TYR A 3 2.48 7.79 16.94
N LYS A 4 3.71 7.59 17.39
CA LYS A 4 4.85 7.38 16.51
C LYS A 4 5.16 5.90 16.45
N PHE A 5 5.32 5.41 15.25
CA PHE A 5 5.64 4.03 14.94
C PHE A 5 6.97 3.93 14.23
N ARG A 6 7.63 2.81 14.42
CA ARG A 6 8.74 2.36 13.59
C ARG A 6 8.31 1.13 12.82
N LEU A 7 8.57 1.12 11.52
CA LEU A 7 8.29 0.06 10.58
C LEU A 7 9.59 -0.46 9.99
N LEU A 8 9.77 -1.78 10.07
CA LEU A 8 10.95 -2.52 9.64
C LEU A 8 10.56 -3.64 8.67
N SER A 9 11.50 -4.02 7.81
CA SER A 9 11.38 -5.21 6.97
C SER A 9 12.36 -6.28 7.45
N ASN A 10 11.93 -7.53 7.45
CA ASN A 10 12.84 -8.68 7.62
C ASN A 10 13.55 -9.07 6.31
N GLU A 11 13.09 -8.56 5.16
CA GLU A 11 13.66 -8.87 3.85
C GLU A 11 14.77 -7.89 3.43
N VAL A 12 14.72 -6.67 3.95
CA VAL A 12 15.67 -5.60 3.63
C VAL A 12 16.22 -5.00 4.93
N GLU A 13 17.46 -5.35 5.27
CA GLU A 13 18.08 -5.04 6.57
C GLU A 13 18.12 -3.53 6.88
N ASP A 14 18.39 -2.69 5.88
CA ASP A 14 18.52 -1.23 6.05
C ASP A 14 17.19 -0.47 5.88
N PHE A 15 16.07 -1.18 5.71
CA PHE A 15 14.77 -0.55 5.48
C PHE A 15 14.10 -0.14 6.80
N ILE A 16 13.98 1.19 6.98
CA ILE A 16 13.34 1.78 8.15
C ILE A 16 12.39 2.88 7.71
N ARG A 17 11.18 2.87 8.25
CA ARG A 17 10.23 3.99 8.18
C ARG A 17 9.80 4.36 9.59
N ASP A 18 9.97 5.62 9.98
CA ASP A 18 9.30 6.14 11.18
C ASP A 18 8.16 7.02 10.72
N PHE A 19 6.95 6.79 11.23
CA PHE A 19 5.78 7.56 10.86
C PHE A 19 4.94 7.91 12.08
N GLU A 20 4.12 8.94 11.92
CA GLU A 20 3.23 9.46 12.94
C GLU A 20 1.80 9.43 12.43
N VAL A 21 0.88 9.02 13.29
CA VAL A 21 -0.56 9.03 13.03
C VAL A 21 -1.28 9.74 14.16
N HIS A 22 -2.38 10.41 13.83
CA HIS A 22 -3.30 10.93 14.84
C HIS A 22 -4.21 9.81 15.34
N SER A 23 -4.60 9.89 16.63
CA SER A 23 -5.41 8.86 17.29
C SER A 23 -6.74 8.57 16.62
N ASP A 24 -7.29 9.59 15.97
CA ASP A 24 -8.62 9.53 15.34
C ASP A 24 -8.58 8.98 13.91
N GLN A 25 -7.37 8.73 13.38
CA GLN A 25 -7.19 8.12 12.06
C GLN A 25 -7.43 6.63 12.11
N THR A 26 -7.77 6.11 10.95
CA THR A 26 -8.09 4.72 10.73
C THR A 26 -6.86 3.93 10.31
N PHE A 27 -6.92 2.60 10.44
CA PHE A 27 -5.90 1.73 9.85
C PHE A 27 -5.89 1.83 8.32
N TYR A 28 -7.00 2.22 7.69
CA TYR A 28 -7.07 2.45 6.25
C TYR A 28 -6.25 3.68 5.83
N ASP A 29 -6.32 4.77 6.61
CA ASP A 29 -5.47 5.95 6.39
C ASP A 29 -3.98 5.58 6.40
N LEU A 30 -3.58 4.73 7.35
CA LEU A 30 -2.20 4.25 7.43
C LEU A 30 -1.85 3.33 6.25
N HIS A 31 -2.72 2.40 5.87
CA HIS A 31 -2.51 1.55 4.70
C HIS A 31 -2.22 2.40 3.45
N LEU A 32 -3.09 3.37 3.14
CA LEU A 32 -2.90 4.28 2.00
C LEU A 32 -1.59 5.07 2.10
N ALA A 33 -1.24 5.54 3.31
CA ALA A 33 -0.01 6.27 3.54
C ALA A 33 1.24 5.41 3.33
N ILE A 34 1.23 4.14 3.79
CA ILE A 34 2.31 3.17 3.53
C ILE A 34 2.42 2.93 2.03
N GLN A 35 1.34 2.53 1.35
CA GLN A 35 1.37 2.23 -0.08
C GLN A 35 1.92 3.41 -0.89
N LYS A 36 1.45 4.64 -0.59
CA LYS A 36 1.95 5.87 -1.21
C LYS A 36 3.43 6.13 -0.91
N ASN A 37 3.88 5.93 0.32
CA ASN A 37 5.28 6.15 0.71
C ASN A 37 6.25 5.17 0.02
N LEU A 38 5.79 3.95 -0.24
CA LEU A 38 6.60 2.89 -0.85
C LEU A 38 6.47 2.84 -2.38
N HIS A 39 5.66 3.73 -2.97
CA HIS A 39 5.33 3.73 -4.40
C HIS A 39 4.75 2.39 -4.88
N TRP A 40 3.91 1.82 -4.04
CA TRP A 40 3.24 0.55 -4.27
C TRP A 40 1.80 0.75 -4.74
N ASP A 41 1.24 -0.28 -5.35
CA ASP A 41 -0.16 -0.34 -5.74
C ASP A 41 -1.06 -0.58 -4.52
N HIS A 42 -1.95 0.35 -4.24
CA HIS A 42 -2.88 0.29 -3.11
C HIS A 42 -4.07 -0.67 -3.35
N SER A 43 -4.20 -1.28 -4.53
CA SER A 43 -5.26 -2.24 -4.83
C SER A 43 -4.99 -3.65 -4.27
N GLN A 44 -3.75 -3.91 -3.86
CA GLN A 44 -3.35 -5.21 -3.33
C GLN A 44 -3.94 -5.45 -1.93
N ILE A 45 -4.34 -6.70 -1.69
CA ILE A 45 -4.87 -7.11 -0.38
C ILE A 45 -3.82 -6.95 0.71
N ALA A 46 -4.23 -6.50 1.89
CA ALA A 46 -3.36 -6.36 3.05
C ALA A 46 -4.17 -6.53 4.34
N SER A 47 -3.48 -6.89 5.42
CA SER A 47 -4.04 -6.98 6.77
C SER A 47 -3.06 -6.43 7.80
N PHE A 48 -3.58 -5.79 8.84
CA PHE A 48 -2.82 -5.53 10.06
C PHE A 48 -3.11 -6.62 11.08
N PHE A 49 -2.10 -7.01 11.86
CA PHE A 49 -2.27 -7.90 13.00
C PHE A 49 -1.70 -7.24 14.24
N PHE A 50 -2.42 -7.25 15.35
CA PHE A 50 -1.79 -7.06 16.64
C PHE A 50 -1.06 -8.33 17.05
N CYS A 51 0.06 -8.15 17.72
CA CYS A 51 0.92 -9.25 18.14
C CYS A 51 1.28 -9.16 19.62
N ASN A 52 1.58 -10.33 20.19
CA ASN A 52 2.23 -10.42 21.48
C ASN A 52 3.72 -10.10 21.41
N ASP A 53 4.42 -10.22 22.55
CA ASP A 53 5.85 -9.95 22.66
C ASP A 53 6.73 -10.83 21.75
N ASN A 54 6.24 -11.99 21.31
CA ASN A 54 6.94 -12.91 20.43
C ASN A 54 6.59 -12.72 18.94
N TRP A 55 5.88 -11.64 18.57
CA TRP A 55 5.39 -11.39 17.21
C TRP A 55 4.36 -12.42 16.71
N GLU A 56 3.69 -13.13 17.62
CA GLU A 56 2.60 -14.04 17.25
C GLU A 56 1.31 -13.24 17.02
N LYS A 57 0.58 -13.52 15.94
CA LYS A 57 -0.66 -12.83 15.53
C LYS A 57 -1.79 -13.14 16.51
N GLU A 58 -2.46 -12.12 17.03
CA GLU A 58 -3.59 -12.27 17.96
C GLU A 58 -4.91 -11.74 17.40
N LEU A 59 -4.90 -10.54 16.83
CA LEU A 59 -6.10 -9.87 16.33
C LEU A 59 -5.83 -9.29 14.95
N GLU A 60 -6.65 -9.67 13.98
CA GLU A 60 -6.57 -9.20 12.59
C GLU A 60 -7.49 -8.00 12.33
N ILE A 61 -7.00 -7.06 11.52
CA ILE A 61 -7.76 -5.97 10.90
C ILE A 61 -7.58 -6.07 9.38
N THR A 62 -8.66 -6.41 8.68
CA THR A 62 -8.65 -6.68 7.24
C THR A 62 -8.93 -5.43 6.42
N LEU A 63 -8.42 -5.38 5.18
CA LEU A 63 -8.63 -4.23 4.28
C LEU A 63 -10.11 -4.04 3.91
N PHE A 64 -10.82 -5.14 3.66
CA PHE A 64 -12.25 -5.18 3.38
C PHE A 64 -12.91 -6.21 4.28
N ASP A 65 -14.24 -6.09 4.41
CA ASP A 65 -15.02 -7.05 5.17
C ASP A 65 -14.98 -8.43 4.48
N LEU A 66 -14.41 -9.40 5.18
CA LEU A 66 -14.34 -10.81 4.75
C LEU A 66 -15.44 -11.67 5.38
N SER A 67 -16.30 -11.07 6.21
CA SER A 67 -17.39 -11.80 6.87
C SER A 67 -18.59 -11.94 5.93
N ASP A 68 -18.96 -13.19 5.66
CA ASP A 68 -20.24 -13.51 4.99
C ASP A 68 -21.42 -13.44 5.98
N GLU A 69 -21.14 -13.45 7.28
CA GLU A 69 -22.15 -13.40 8.35
C GLU A 69 -21.93 -12.22 9.31
N PRO A 70 -22.96 -11.40 9.58
CA PRO A 70 -22.86 -10.20 10.43
C PRO A 70 -22.55 -10.50 11.91
N ALA A 71 -22.54 -11.77 12.32
CA ALA A 71 -22.24 -12.20 13.68
C ALA A 71 -20.73 -12.38 13.94
N ASN A 72 -19.92 -12.55 12.90
CA ASN A 72 -18.47 -12.61 13.03
C ASN A 72 -17.92 -11.20 12.84
N GLN A 73 -17.66 -10.52 13.95
CA GLN A 73 -17.17 -9.15 13.96
C GLN A 73 -15.69 -9.13 13.55
N THR A 74 -15.43 -9.18 12.24
CA THR A 74 -14.10 -8.89 11.68
C THR A 74 -13.84 -7.40 11.77
N LEU A 75 -12.65 -7.00 12.24
CA LEU A 75 -12.26 -5.59 12.23
C LEU A 75 -11.85 -5.19 10.81
N VAL A 76 -12.43 -4.11 10.31
CA VAL A 76 -12.11 -3.57 8.98
C VAL A 76 -11.30 -2.29 9.14
N MET A 77 -10.28 -2.11 8.31
CA MET A 77 -9.34 -0.99 8.38
C MET A 77 -10.04 0.38 8.37
N ASP A 78 -11.09 0.55 7.57
CA ASP A 78 -11.84 1.81 7.41
C ASP A 78 -12.64 2.20 8.67
N GLY A 79 -13.11 1.21 9.43
CA GLY A 79 -13.88 1.43 10.65
C GLY A 79 -13.04 1.47 11.94
N THR A 80 -11.77 1.07 11.86
CA THR A 80 -10.95 0.83 13.06
C THR A 80 -9.97 1.98 13.28
N LYS A 81 -10.10 2.70 14.40
CA LYS A 81 -9.21 3.82 14.75
C LYS A 81 -8.03 3.37 15.59
N PHE A 82 -6.93 4.13 15.52
CA PHE A 82 -5.78 3.87 16.39
C PHE A 82 -6.11 4.04 17.88
N SER A 83 -6.94 5.01 18.26
CA SER A 83 -7.37 5.22 19.66
C SER A 83 -8.00 3.99 20.30
N ASP A 84 -8.64 3.15 19.49
CA ASP A 84 -9.46 2.05 19.97
C ASP A 84 -8.58 0.89 20.44
N HIS A 85 -7.41 0.72 19.80
CA HIS A 85 -6.54 -0.42 20.03
C HIS A 85 -5.11 -0.08 20.50
N ILE A 86 -4.57 1.10 20.21
CA ILE A 86 -3.22 1.49 20.67
C ILE A 86 -3.30 2.06 22.09
N LYS A 87 -2.75 1.33 23.06
CA LYS A 87 -2.85 1.67 24.48
C LYS A 87 -1.52 2.04 25.12
N GLU A 88 -0.42 1.48 24.64
CA GLU A 88 0.88 1.62 25.29
C GLU A 88 2.07 1.60 24.31
N LEU A 89 3.24 1.96 24.84
CA LEU A 89 4.51 1.87 24.13
C LEU A 89 4.88 0.40 23.89
N LYS A 90 5.66 0.14 22.84
CA LYS A 90 6.14 -1.19 22.44
C LYS A 90 5.05 -2.16 21.98
N GLN A 91 3.80 -1.73 21.86
CA GLN A 91 2.75 -2.54 21.24
C GLN A 91 3.17 -2.88 19.80
N LYS A 92 3.06 -4.16 19.44
CA LYS A 92 3.57 -4.72 18.18
C LYS A 92 2.45 -4.97 17.20
N LEU A 93 2.71 -4.65 15.94
CA LEU A 93 1.81 -4.93 14.83
C LEU A 93 2.59 -5.51 13.65
N LEU A 94 1.96 -6.43 12.93
CA LEU A 94 2.41 -6.82 11.60
C LEU A 94 1.53 -6.16 10.55
N TYR A 95 2.14 -5.64 9.49
CA TYR A 95 1.43 -5.24 8.27
C TYR A 95 1.75 -6.25 7.17
N VAL A 96 0.85 -7.20 6.97
CA VAL A 96 0.99 -8.25 5.95
C VAL A 96 0.51 -7.66 4.63
N PHE A 97 1.42 -7.51 3.67
CA PHE A 97 1.16 -6.91 2.35
C PHE A 97 1.19 -7.94 1.21
N ASP A 98 1.57 -9.18 1.51
CA ASP A 98 1.48 -10.32 0.62
C ASP A 98 1.03 -11.54 1.44
N VAL A 99 -0.27 -11.82 1.41
CA VAL A 99 -0.89 -12.87 2.22
C VAL A 99 -0.44 -14.26 1.77
N PHE A 100 -0.15 -14.45 0.48
CA PHE A 100 0.22 -15.74 -0.08
C PHE A 100 1.64 -16.15 0.29
N ASN A 101 2.55 -15.18 0.35
CA ASN A 101 3.95 -15.41 0.75
C ASN A 101 4.21 -15.05 2.22
N GLU A 102 3.16 -14.73 2.98
CA GLU A 102 3.22 -14.30 4.39
C GLU A 102 4.21 -13.16 4.66
N ARG A 103 4.37 -12.24 3.71
CA ARG A 103 5.35 -11.15 3.82
C ARG A 103 4.74 -9.99 4.58
N ALA A 104 5.53 -9.46 5.52
CA ALA A 104 5.05 -8.45 6.44
C ALA A 104 6.11 -7.43 6.80
N PHE A 105 5.65 -6.22 7.12
CA PHE A 105 6.43 -5.28 7.90
C PHE A 105 6.16 -5.44 9.39
N PHE A 106 7.21 -5.22 10.17
CA PHE A 106 7.21 -5.23 11.63
C PHE A 106 7.04 -3.80 12.13
N ILE A 107 5.96 -3.53 12.85
CA ILE A 107 5.60 -2.20 13.32
C ILE A 107 5.59 -2.19 14.84
N GLU A 108 6.26 -1.22 15.46
CA GLU A 108 6.29 -1.03 16.92
C GLU A 108 5.95 0.42 17.30
N VAL A 109 5.13 0.60 18.34
CA VAL A 109 4.86 1.93 18.93
C VAL A 109 6.10 2.42 19.69
N VAL A 110 6.76 3.45 19.18
CA VAL A 110 7.98 4.00 19.79
C VAL A 110 7.72 5.24 20.65
N GLU A 111 6.61 5.93 20.43
CA GLU A 111 6.28 7.16 21.17
C GLU A 111 4.76 7.41 21.20
N ILE A 112 4.26 7.93 22.32
CA ILE A 112 2.89 8.44 22.46
C ILE A 112 2.97 9.83 23.07
N ARG A 113 2.39 10.83 22.40
CA ARG A 113 2.44 12.22 22.86
C ARG A 113 1.21 13.03 22.47
N GLN A 114 1.13 14.24 22.99
CA GLN A 114 0.14 15.22 22.53
C GLN A 114 0.47 15.72 21.13
N GLY A 115 -0.57 15.96 20.33
CA GLY A 115 -0.43 16.40 18.95
C GLY A 115 -0.16 17.88 18.80
N SER A 116 0.43 18.24 17.66
CA SER A 116 0.50 19.63 17.21
C SER A 116 -0.69 19.90 16.29
N PRO A 117 -1.42 21.02 16.46
CA PRO A 117 -2.55 21.36 15.59
C PRO A 117 -2.12 21.66 14.15
N ASP A 118 -0.85 22.02 13.93
CA ASP A 118 -0.36 22.52 12.65
C ASP A 118 0.23 21.42 11.74
N LYS A 119 0.15 20.14 12.15
CA LYS A 119 0.73 19.02 11.40
C LYS A 119 -0.37 18.11 10.82
N THR A 120 -0.19 17.72 9.57
CA THR A 120 -1.03 16.73 8.88
C THR A 120 -0.51 15.32 9.12
N TYR A 121 -1.42 14.36 9.27
CA TYR A 121 -1.14 12.94 9.52
C TYR A 121 -1.93 12.04 8.54
N PRO A 122 -1.49 10.82 8.21
CA PRO A 122 -0.23 10.22 8.62
C PRO A 122 0.95 10.93 7.97
N SER A 123 2.10 10.94 8.66
CA SER A 123 3.30 11.61 8.17
C SER A 123 4.53 10.78 8.46
N PHE A 124 5.31 10.48 7.42
CA PHE A 124 6.60 9.81 7.53
C PHE A 124 7.66 10.83 7.96
N THR A 125 8.31 10.56 9.09
CA THR A 125 9.34 11.42 9.71
C THR A 125 10.76 10.92 9.48
N ASN A 126 10.92 9.65 9.10
CA ASN A 126 12.20 9.05 8.75
C ASN A 126 11.99 8.04 7.62
N SER A 127 12.93 7.98 6.68
CA SER A 127 12.91 7.03 5.56
C SER A 127 14.33 6.65 5.19
N LEU A 128 14.72 5.43 5.52
CA LEU A 128 16.03 4.84 5.23
C LEU A 128 15.84 3.54 4.43
N GLY A 129 16.74 3.27 3.49
CA GLY A 129 16.69 2.08 2.66
C GLY A 129 15.56 2.08 1.62
N SER A 130 15.75 1.26 0.59
CA SER A 130 14.75 1.01 -0.45
C SER A 130 13.68 0.05 0.06
N PRO A 131 12.40 0.25 -0.30
CA PRO A 131 11.35 -0.71 0.03
C PRO A 131 11.60 -2.07 -0.63
N PRO A 132 11.12 -3.18 -0.03
CA PRO A 132 11.05 -4.44 -0.74
C PRO A 132 10.14 -4.33 -1.97
N VAL A 133 10.25 -5.30 -2.89
CA VAL A 133 9.33 -5.38 -4.03
C VAL A 133 7.93 -5.76 -3.54
N GLN A 134 6.87 -5.14 -4.06
CA GLN A 134 5.53 -5.43 -3.57
C GLN A 134 5.06 -6.85 -3.95
N ILE A 135 5.23 -7.24 -5.21
CA ILE A 135 4.72 -8.50 -5.77
C ILE A 135 5.90 -9.35 -6.23
N TYR A 136 5.95 -10.61 -5.78
CA TYR A 136 6.80 -11.62 -6.40
C TYR A 136 6.07 -12.26 -7.59
N MET A 137 6.64 -12.09 -8.79
CA MET A 137 6.04 -12.59 -10.04
C MET A 137 6.04 -14.13 -10.16
N ASP A 138 6.78 -14.84 -9.30
CA ASP A 138 6.96 -16.29 -9.40
C ASP A 138 5.65 -17.09 -9.24
N HIS A 139 4.63 -16.52 -8.58
CA HIS A 139 3.33 -17.19 -8.39
C HIS A 139 2.26 -16.80 -9.43
N ILE A 140 2.49 -15.77 -10.24
CA ILE A 140 1.51 -15.31 -11.25
C ILE A 140 1.52 -16.22 -12.50
N PHE A 141 2.62 -16.92 -12.77
CA PHE A 141 2.75 -17.79 -13.95
C PHE A 141 2.42 -19.28 -13.70
N SER A 142 2.08 -19.70 -12.48
CA SER A 142 1.81 -21.13 -12.19
C SER A 142 0.36 -21.58 -12.43
N VAL A 143 -0.55 -20.67 -12.80
CA VAL A 143 -1.92 -21.04 -13.22
C VAL A 143 -2.05 -20.85 -14.74
N GLY A 144 -1.27 -21.65 -15.46
CA GLY A 144 -1.27 -21.65 -16.93
C GLY A 144 -0.70 -22.92 -17.55
N ASP A 145 -0.38 -23.95 -16.76
CA ASP A 145 0.01 -25.24 -17.32
C ASP A 145 -1.21 -26.17 -17.37
N THR A 146 -1.97 -26.04 -18.45
CA THR A 146 -2.72 -27.16 -18.99
C THR A 146 -2.51 -27.20 -20.51
N SER A 147 -1.42 -27.87 -20.86
CA SER A 147 -1.27 -28.76 -22.01
C SER A 147 -0.87 -28.17 -23.38
N GLN A 148 0.23 -28.77 -23.87
CA GLN A 148 0.60 -29.06 -25.26
C GLN A 148 1.66 -28.16 -25.95
N GLU A 149 2.88 -28.72 -25.93
CA GLU A 149 3.84 -28.87 -27.03
C GLU A 149 4.16 -27.67 -27.95
N MET A 150 5.37 -27.14 -27.73
CA MET A 150 6.39 -26.76 -28.72
C MET A 150 5.92 -26.29 -30.11
N GLY A 151 5.96 -24.97 -30.30
CA GLY A 151 6.18 -24.33 -31.58
C GLY A 151 7.20 -23.20 -31.40
N ASP A 152 8.43 -23.46 -31.82
CA ASP A 152 9.53 -22.52 -32.00
C ASP A 152 9.07 -21.17 -32.57
N LEU A 153 9.11 -20.12 -31.74
CA LEU A 153 9.13 -18.74 -32.19
C LEU A 153 10.31 -18.04 -31.54
N GLY A 154 11.49 -18.28 -32.13
CA GLY A 154 12.63 -17.38 -32.01
C GLY A 154 12.21 -15.96 -32.38
N PHE A 155 12.01 -15.13 -31.36
CA PHE A 155 11.88 -13.68 -31.55
C PHE A 155 13.28 -13.11 -31.74
N GLU A 156 13.77 -13.15 -32.98
CA GLU A 156 14.94 -12.38 -33.39
C GLU A 156 14.54 -10.90 -33.45
N ILE A 157 14.96 -10.12 -32.47
CA ILE A 157 15.01 -8.66 -32.58
C ILE A 157 16.10 -8.33 -33.61
N SER A 158 15.68 -8.16 -34.86
CA SER A 158 16.47 -7.45 -35.87
C SER A 158 15.82 -6.09 -36.09
N GLY A 159 16.49 -5.05 -35.58
CA GLY A 159 16.12 -3.68 -35.85
C GLY A 159 16.44 -3.32 -37.30
N ASP A 160 15.47 -2.70 -37.96
CA ASP A 160 15.72 -1.71 -39.00
C ASP A 160 14.58 -0.69 -39.01
N ASP A 161 15.00 0.57 -39.06
CA ASP A 161 14.26 1.79 -38.85
C ASP A 161 13.34 2.11 -40.03
N SER A 162 12.09 2.49 -39.76
CA SER A 162 11.46 3.62 -40.47
C SER A 162 10.15 4.04 -39.83
N PHE A 163 9.97 5.36 -39.78
CA PHE A 163 8.82 6.16 -39.33
C PHE A 163 8.81 6.57 -37.85
N ILE A 164 9.68 7.54 -37.55
CA ILE A 164 9.32 8.66 -36.67
C ILE A 164 8.46 9.63 -37.48
N ASP A 165 7.23 9.90 -37.05
CA ASP A 165 6.82 11.30 -36.84
C ASP A 165 5.76 11.40 -35.74
N ASN A 166 6.09 12.23 -34.75
CA ASN A 166 5.29 12.60 -33.59
C ASN A 166 4.60 13.96 -33.92
N PRO A 167 4.18 14.75 -32.93
CA PRO A 167 2.87 14.87 -32.26
C PRO A 167 1.92 15.91 -32.91
N GLY A 168 0.63 15.90 -32.57
CA GLY A 168 -0.30 16.97 -32.98
C GLY A 168 -1.73 16.82 -32.48
N PHE A 169 -1.94 16.73 -31.16
CA PHE A 169 -3.22 17.07 -30.55
C PHE A 169 -3.13 18.52 -30.07
N ASP A 170 -3.50 19.44 -30.95
CA ASP A 170 -4.04 20.77 -30.62
C ASP A 170 -4.63 21.33 -31.92
N ASP A 171 -5.96 21.44 -31.97
CA ASP A 171 -6.73 22.47 -32.69
C ASP A 171 -8.23 22.11 -32.64
N ILE A 172 -8.83 22.29 -31.45
CA ILE A 172 -10.27 22.53 -31.34
C ILE A 172 -10.46 24.01 -31.70
N ILE A 173 -10.82 24.27 -32.95
CA ILE A 173 -11.20 25.60 -33.42
C ILE A 173 -12.57 25.95 -32.83
N PHE A 174 -12.58 26.87 -31.87
CA PHE A 174 -13.71 27.78 -31.63
C PHE A 174 -13.39 29.07 -32.38
N ASP A 175 -14.18 29.39 -33.40
CA ASP A 175 -14.23 30.75 -33.95
C ASP A 175 -15.68 31.08 -34.36
N ASP A 176 -16.22 32.07 -33.64
CA ASP A 176 -17.13 33.13 -34.03
C ASP A 176 -18.31 32.84 -34.98
N ILE A 177 -19.50 32.73 -34.36
CA ILE A 177 -20.75 33.20 -34.95
C ILE A 177 -20.99 34.61 -34.38
N GLU A 178 -20.69 35.64 -35.16
CA GLU A 178 -21.18 37.00 -34.90
C GLU A 178 -22.71 37.07 -35.15
N PRO A 179 -23.45 37.89 -34.37
CA PRO A 179 -24.85 38.16 -34.61
C PRO A 179 -25.02 39.30 -35.63
N ASP A 180 -25.77 39.06 -36.71
CA ASP A 180 -26.26 40.13 -37.57
C ASP A 180 -27.41 40.89 -36.86
N GLU A 181 -27.22 42.19 -36.65
CA GLU A 181 -28.30 43.16 -36.45
C GLU A 181 -28.74 43.75 -37.81
N GLU A 182 -30.01 43.53 -38.19
CA GLU A 182 -30.96 44.56 -38.68
C GLU A 182 -32.41 44.01 -38.72
#